data_AF-A0A6L6MMV3-F1
#
_entry.id   AF-A0A6L6MMV3-F1
#
_cell.length_a   1.000
_cell.length_b   1.000
_cell.length_c   1.000
_cell.angle_alpha   90.00
_cell.angle_beta   90.00
_cell.angle_gamma   90.00
#
_symmetry.space_group_name_H-M   'P 1'
#
loop_
_entity.id
_entity.type
_entity.pdbx_description
1 polymer ?
#
loop_
_entity_poly.entity_id
_entity_poly.type
_entity_poly.pdbx_seq_one_letter_code
_entity_poly.pdbx_strand_id
1 'polypeptide(L)'
;MKQQRKVIHVELKEPYKGKRHYYFGSITAIYELLPTEAVGVSKESLWNVLKNGEHKGRKAIIRYGTLHTKQSNRGIRKEKEV
;
A
#
# COMPACT_ATOMS: atom_id res chain seq x y z
N MET A 1 21.40 -8.88 0.21
CA MET A 1 20.32 -8.84 1.24
C MET A 1 18.96 -8.95 0.55
N LYS A 2 18.03 -9.81 1.00
CA LYS A 2 16.67 -9.88 0.43
C LYS A 2 15.94 -8.57 0.75
N GLN A 3 15.61 -7.77 -0.26
CA GLN A 3 14.83 -6.54 -0.03
C GLN A 3 13.40 -6.94 0.33
N GLN A 4 13.06 -6.83 1.62
CA GLN A 4 11.71 -7.05 2.11
C GLN A 4 10.80 -5.93 1.57
N ARG A 5 9.88 -6.29 0.67
CA ARG A 5 8.95 -5.32 0.10
C ARG A 5 7.81 -5.07 1.08
N LYS A 6 7.59 -3.79 1.39
CA LYS A 6 6.40 -3.37 2.12
C LYS A 6 5.19 -3.38 1.17
N VAL A 7 4.04 -3.76 1.70
CA VAL A 7 2.73 -3.60 1.05
C VAL A 7 1.88 -2.73 1.95
N ILE A 8 0.98 -1.95 1.36
CA ILE A 8 -0.02 -1.18 2.08
C ILE A 8 -1.36 -1.86 1.88
N HIS A 9 -1.98 -2.32 2.96
CA HIS A 9 -3.32 -2.87 2.94
C HIS A 9 -4.32 -1.78 3.29
N VAL A 10 -5.31 -1.58 2.41
CA VAL A 10 -6.44 -0.67 2.61
C VAL A 10 -7.72 -1.50 2.71
N GLU A 11 -8.37 -1.42 3.86
CA GLU A 11 -9.65 -2.04 4.16
C GLU A 11 -10.72 -0.96 4.23
N LEU A 12 -11.56 -0.89 3.20
CA LEU A 12 -12.68 0.04 3.14
C LEU A 12 -13.87 -0.53 3.92
N LYS A 13 -14.47 0.28 4.79
CA LYS A 13 -15.68 -0.10 5.53
C LYS A 13 -16.89 -0.18 4.60
N GLU A 14 -16.97 0.74 3.64
CA GLU A 14 -17.92 0.71 2.54
C GLU A 14 -17.22 0.21 1.27
N PRO A 15 -17.75 -0.78 0.55
CA PRO A 15 -17.13 -1.27 -0.68
C PRO A 15 -17.02 -0.17 -1.73
N TYR A 16 -15.87 -0.08 -2.39
CA TYR A 16 -15.71 0.69 -3.62
C TYR A 16 -15.63 -0.29 -4.78
N LYS A 17 -16.42 -0.11 -5.84
CA LYS A 17 -16.50 -1.04 -7.00
C LYS A 17 -16.68 -2.51 -6.58
N GLY A 18 -17.50 -2.75 -5.55
CA GLY A 18 -17.78 -4.11 -5.04
C GLY A 18 -16.64 -4.76 -4.24
N LYS A 19 -15.52 -4.06 -3.99
CA LYS A 19 -14.36 -4.58 -3.24
C LYS A 19 -14.10 -3.75 -1.99
N ARG A 20 -13.72 -4.43 -0.90
CA ARG A 20 -13.33 -3.81 0.38
C ARG A 20 -11.82 -3.80 0.62
N HIS A 21 -11.13 -4.85 0.19
CA HIS A 21 -9.70 -5.03 0.44
C HIS A 21 -8.88 -4.68 -0.80
N TYR A 22 -7.89 -3.83 -0.62
CA TYR A 22 -6.97 -3.40 -1.65
C TYR A 22 -5.53 -3.45 -1.12
N TYR A 23 -4.58 -3.74 -2.02
CA TYR A 23 -3.17 -3.87 -1.70
C TYR A 23 -2.34 -3.02 -2.65
N PHE A 24 -1.49 -2.15 -2.12
CA PHE A 24 -0.72 -1.18 -2.88
C PHE A 24 0.76 -1.23 -2.54
N GLY A 25 1.60 -0.89 -3.52
CA GLY A 25 3.05 -0.76 -3.33
C GLY A 25 3.49 0.59 -2.78
N SER A 26 2.62 1.61 -2.81
CA SER A 26 2.92 2.96 -2.35
C SER A 26 1.65 3.72 -1.97
N ILE A 27 1.79 4.80 -1.20
CA ILE A 27 0.65 5.67 -0.84
C ILE A 27 0.10 6.38 -2.09
N THR A 28 0.96 6.79 -3.02
CA THR A 28 0.51 7.40 -4.28
C THR A 28 -0.40 6.47 -5.08
N ALA A 29 -0.06 5.18 -5.16
CA ALA A 29 -0.86 4.19 -5.88
C ALA A 29 -2.27 3.99 -5.28
N ILE A 30 -2.47 4.29 -3.98
CA ILE A 30 -3.81 4.28 -3.38
C ILE A 30 -4.71 5.29 -4.11
N TYR A 31 -4.25 6.53 -4.26
CA TYR A 31 -5.05 7.63 -4.79
C TYR A 31 -5.16 7.65 -6.32
N GLU A 32 -4.36 6.85 -7.02
CA GLU A 32 -4.57 6.58 -8.45
C GLU A 32 -5.79 5.67 -8.69
N LEU A 33 -6.17 4.85 -7.70
CA LEU A 33 -7.28 3.88 -7.83
C LEU A 33 -8.50 4.25 -6.98
N LEU A 34 -8.28 4.73 -5.76
CA LEU A 34 -9.31 5.03 -4.77
C LEU A 34 -9.39 6.53 -4.55
N PRO A 35 -10.57 7.15 -4.76
CA PRO A 35 -10.73 8.58 -4.53
C PRO A 35 -10.66 8.90 -3.03
N THR A 36 -10.27 10.12 -2.69
CA THR A 36 -10.10 10.58 -1.31
C THR A 36 -11.36 10.39 -0.47
N GLU A 37 -12.53 10.53 -1.08
CA GLU A 37 -13.84 10.38 -0.43
C GLU A 37 -14.11 8.94 0.00
N ALA A 38 -13.63 7.96 -0.77
CA ALA A 38 -13.75 6.54 -0.43
C ALA A 38 -12.79 6.13 0.68
N VAL A 39 -11.57 6.68 0.67
CA VAL A 39 -10.54 6.38 1.68
C VAL A 39 -10.81 7.14 2.99
N GLY A 40 -11.35 8.36 2.91
CA GLY A 40 -11.70 9.23 4.04
C GLY A 40 -10.52 9.97 4.68
N VAL A 41 -9.37 10.05 4.00
CA VAL A 41 -8.18 10.79 4.43
C VAL A 41 -7.42 11.27 3.19
N SER A 42 -6.85 12.48 3.21
CA SER A 42 -6.04 13.00 2.11
C SER A 42 -4.68 12.31 2.01
N LYS A 43 -4.06 12.37 0.84
CA LYS A 43 -2.73 11.77 0.60
C LYS A 43 -1.70 12.31 1.59
N GLU A 44 -1.64 13.63 1.74
CA GLU A 44 -0.71 14.34 2.63
C GLU A 44 -0.91 13.96 4.10
N SER A 45 -2.17 13.84 4.53
CA SER A 45 -2.49 13.38 5.89
C SER A 45 -2.08 11.92 6.08
N LEU A 46 -2.36 11.06 5.09
CA LEU A 46 -2.02 9.63 5.14
C LEU A 46 -0.51 9.40 5.31
N TRP A 47 0.33 10.19 4.62
CA TRP A 47 1.79 10.15 4.81
C TRP A 47 2.23 10.39 6.25
N ASN A 48 1.51 11.23 6.99
CA ASN A 48 1.85 11.56 8.37
C ASN A 48 1.31 10.51 9.35
N VAL A 49 0.04 10.11 9.22
CA VAL A 49 -0.60 9.19 10.17
C VAL A 49 -0.11 7.75 10.01
N LEU A 50 0.27 7.33 8.80
CA LEU A 50 0.72 5.96 8.55
C LEU A 50 2.16 5.70 9.03
N LYS A 51 2.91 6.74 9.43
CA LYS A 51 4.26 6.58 10.03
C LYS A 51 4.24 5.67 11.26
N ASN A 52 3.12 5.66 11.99
CA ASN A 52 2.93 4.83 13.18
C ASN A 52 2.51 3.38 12.86
N GLY A 53 2.56 2.96 11.59
CA GLY A 53 2.32 1.58 11.15
C GLY A 53 0.88 1.29 10.73
N GLU A 54 -0.10 1.89 11.41
CA GLU A 54 -1.52 1.71 11.12
C GLU A 54 -2.30 3.02 11.33
N HIS A 55 -3.27 3.27 10.45
CA HIS A 55 -4.25 4.33 10.54
C HIS A 55 -5.65 3.74 10.51
N LYS A 56 -6.44 3.93 11.58
CA LYS A 56 -7.85 3.56 11.65
C LYS A 56 -8.71 4.81 11.46
N GLY A 57 -9.19 5.02 10.24
CA GLY A 57 -10.06 6.13 9.89
C GLY A 57 -11.55 5.81 9.99
N ARG A 58 -12.38 6.82 9.69
CA ARG A 58 -13.84 6.64 9.62
C ARG A 58 -14.26 5.74 8.46
N LYS A 59 -13.65 5.89 7.28
CA LYS A 59 -14.01 5.17 6.04
C LYS A 59 -13.11 3.98 5.73
N ALA A 60 -11.85 4.01 6.14
CA ALA A 60 -10.89 2.94 5.87
C ALA A 60 -9.97 2.64 7.06
N ILE A 61 -9.48 1.41 7.12
CA ILE A 61 -8.35 0.99 7.96
C ILE A 61 -7.16 0.74 7.03
N ILE A 62 -6.03 1.39 7.29
CA ILE A 62 -4.84 1.35 6.43
C ILE A 62 -3.64 0.93 7.26
N ARG A 63 -2.91 -0.09 6.81
CA ARG A 63 -1.77 -0.64 7.54
C ARG A 63 -0.64 -1.09 6.63
N TYR A 64 0.60 -0.97 7.10
CA TYR A 64 1.73 -1.62 6.45
C TYR A 64 1.71 -3.12 6.72
N GLY A 65 2.02 -3.90 5.68
CA GLY A 65 2.27 -5.33 5.75
C GLY A 65 3.60 -5.68 5.10
N THR A 66 4.04 -6.92 5.32
CA THR A 66 5.17 -7.50 4.61
C THR A 66 4.68 -8.33 3.44
N LEU A 67 5.22 -8.10 2.24
CA LEU A 67 4.98 -8.98 1.11
C LEU A 67 5.95 -10.18 1.17
N HIS A 68 5.41 -11.34 1.53
CA HIS A 68 6.15 -12.60 1.48
C HIS A 68 6.20 -13.12 0.04
N THR A 69 7.42 -13.30 -0.47
CA THR A 69 7.65 -13.77 -1.84
C THR A 69 8.58 -14.98 -1.86
N LYS A 70 8.32 -15.91 -2.79
CA LYS A 70 9.26 -16.98 -3.14
C LYS A 70 10.56 -16.36 -3.63
N GLN A 71 11.69 -16.91 -3.21
CA GLN A 71 12.97 -16.51 -3.76
C GLN A 71 13.00 -16.86 -5.26
N SER A 72 13.29 -15.87 -6.10
CA SER A 72 13.43 -16.05 -7.54
C SER A 72 14.38 -15.00 -8.10
N ASN A 73 14.96 -15.27 -9.28
CA ASN A 73 15.85 -14.35 -9.96
C ASN A 73 15.11 -13.21 -10.70
N ARG A 74 13.80 -13.05 -10.48
CA ARG A 74 12.98 -12.02 -11.14
C ARG A 74 13.32 -10.64 -10.57
N GLY A 75 13.61 -9.68 -11.46
CA GLY A 75 13.91 -8.29 -11.08
C GLY A 75 15.36 -8.05 -10.62
N ILE A 76 16.24 -9.05 -10.73
CA ILE A 76 17.68 -8.83 -10.62
C ILE A 76 18.12 -8.07 -11.88
N ARG A 77 18.52 -6.81 -11.72
CA ARG A 77 19.28 -6.10 -12.76
C ARG A 77 20.66 -6.75 -12.80
N LYS A 78 21.01 -7.42 -13.90
CA LYS A 78 22.41 -7.77 -14.16
C LYS A 78 23.16 -6.46 -14.33
N GLU A 79 24.10 -6.17 -13.43
CA GLU A 79 25.07 -5.10 -13.63
C GLU A 79 25.78 -5.39 -14.96
N LYS A 80 25.87 -4.39 -15.85
CA LYS A 80 26.67 -4.53 -17.06
C LYS A 80 28.12 -4.63 -16.59
N GLU A 81 28.76 -5.77 -16.83
CA GLU A 81 30.21 -5.89 -16.75
C GLU A 81 30.82 -4.84 -17.69
N VAL A 82 31.69 -3.99 -17.14
CA VAL A 82 32.47 -2.97 -17.85
C VAL A 82 33.82 -3.55 -18.19
#